data_AF-A0A387B8V1-F1
#
_entry.id   AF-A0A387B8V1-F1
#
_cell.length_a   1.000
_cell.length_b   1.000
_cell.length_c   1.000
_cell.angle_alpha   90.00
_cell.angle_beta   90.00
_cell.angle_gamma   90.00
#
_symmetry.space_group_name_H-M   'P 1'
#
loop_
_entity.id
_entity.type
_entity.pdbx_description
1 polymer ?
#
loop_
_entity_poly.entity_id
_entity_poly.type
_entity_poly.pdbx_seq_one_letter_code
_entity_poly.pdbx_strand_id
1 'polypeptide(L)'
;MEQQNFTTKWNWGAFIDPIGFAIGNRAYLGLLALIPILNIVWIFISGAKGEQWALSNQNNEYRDEEEFRKVMDSWKRAGFVQFLIFVGVLVLYLIIMILAFSVWSFNIN
;
A
#
# COMPACT_ATOMS: atom_id res chain seq x y z
N MET A 1 -29.19 -9.77 17.59
CA MET A 1 -27.95 -8.97 17.45
C MET A 1 -27.68 -8.92 15.97
N GLU A 2 -27.82 -7.77 15.32
CA GLU A 2 -27.44 -7.62 13.91
C GLU A 2 -25.98 -8.06 13.75
N GLN A 3 -25.73 -9.02 12.87
CA GLN A 3 -24.36 -9.33 12.46
C GLN A 3 -23.81 -8.06 11.82
N GLN A 4 -22.81 -7.44 12.45
CA GLN A 4 -22.09 -6.34 11.83
C GLN A 4 -21.36 -6.87 10.61
N ASN A 5 -21.89 -6.54 9.43
CA ASN A 5 -21.32 -6.96 8.16
C ASN A 5 -20.24 -5.95 7.76
N PHE A 6 -19.01 -6.21 8.20
CA PHE A 6 -17.87 -5.44 7.72
C PHE A 6 -17.56 -5.79 6.26
N THR A 7 -17.35 -4.77 5.42
CA THR A 7 -16.98 -4.99 4.01
C THR A 7 -15.52 -4.65 3.76
N THR A 8 -14.74 -5.65 3.37
CA THR A 8 -13.32 -5.46 3.00
C THR A 8 -13.15 -5.17 1.52
N LYS A 9 -12.26 -4.23 1.19
CA LYS A 9 -11.96 -3.77 -0.16
C LYS A 9 -10.44 -3.75 -0.40
N TRP A 10 -10.05 -3.55 -1.65
CA TRP A 10 -8.68 -3.20 -1.99
C TRP A 10 -8.26 -1.91 -1.28
N ASN A 11 -7.12 -1.96 -0.60
CA ASN A 11 -6.55 -0.82 0.10
C ASN A 11 -5.19 -0.42 -0.49
N TRP A 12 -5.15 0.72 -1.15
CA TRP A 12 -3.92 1.25 -1.74
C TRP A 12 -2.83 1.55 -0.71
N GLY A 13 -3.19 1.87 0.54
CA GLY A 13 -2.23 2.07 1.63
C GLY A 13 -1.52 0.76 1.97
N ALA A 14 -2.28 -0.32 2.15
CA ALA A 14 -1.72 -1.65 2.40
C ALA A 14 -0.90 -2.20 1.21
N PHE A 15 -1.15 -1.73 0.00
CA PHE A 15 -0.37 -2.07 -1.19
C PHE A 15 0.96 -1.33 -1.27
N ILE A 16 0.94 0.01 -1.20
CA ILE A 16 2.16 0.82 -1.41
C ILE A 16 3.07 0.84 -0.19
N ASP A 17 2.48 0.78 1.01
CA ASP A 17 3.18 0.80 2.29
C ASP A 17 2.62 -0.29 3.23
N PRO A 18 2.87 -1.58 2.92
CA PRO A 18 2.37 -2.70 3.72
C PRO A 18 2.86 -2.67 5.16
N ILE A 19 4.05 -2.13 5.41
CA ILE A 19 4.65 -2.06 6.76
C ILE A 19 3.95 -0.98 7.59
N GLY A 20 3.83 0.24 7.06
CA GLY A 20 3.14 1.33 7.74
C GLY A 20 1.67 1.00 7.99
N PHE A 21 1.00 0.40 7.00
CA PHE A 21 -0.37 -0.08 7.16
C PHE A 21 -0.47 -1.17 8.25
N ALA A 22 0.46 -2.14 8.26
CA ALA A 22 0.45 -3.23 9.24
C ALA A 22 0.61 -2.72 10.68
N ILE A 23 1.50 -1.76 10.90
CA ILE A 23 1.71 -1.15 12.22
C ILE A 23 0.49 -0.31 12.61
N GLY A 24 0.02 0.57 11.71
CA GLY A 24 -1.07 1.49 11.99
C GLY A 24 -2.42 0.81 12.23
N ASN A 25 -2.65 -0.35 11.63
CA ASN A 25 -3.92 -1.09 11.73
C ASN A 25 -3.78 -2.45 12.43
N ARG A 26 -2.64 -2.70 13.10
CA ARG A 26 -2.31 -3.96 13.77
C ARG A 26 -2.53 -5.21 12.89
N ALA A 27 -2.30 -5.07 11.59
CA ALA A 27 -2.46 -6.08 10.55
C ALA A 27 -1.11 -6.76 10.24
N TYR A 28 -0.52 -7.42 11.25
CA TYR A 28 0.90 -7.78 11.27
C TYR A 28 1.36 -8.79 10.22
N LEU A 29 0.44 -9.49 9.54
CA LEU A 29 0.81 -10.26 8.34
C LEU A 29 1.43 -9.37 7.26
N GLY A 30 1.10 -8.07 7.20
CA GLY A 30 1.76 -7.12 6.29
C GLY A 30 3.26 -6.92 6.56
N LEU A 31 3.76 -7.24 7.76
CA LEU A 31 5.20 -7.14 8.09
C LEU A 31 6.06 -8.16 7.33
N LEU A 32 5.47 -9.21 6.75
CA LEU A 32 6.18 -10.14 5.86
C LEU A 32 6.72 -9.45 4.59
N ALA A 33 6.26 -8.23 4.28
CA ALA A 33 6.85 -7.35 3.28
C ALA A 33 8.33 -7.00 3.54
N LEU A 34 8.84 -7.19 4.77
CA LEU A 34 10.26 -7.02 5.09
C LEU A 34 11.16 -8.08 4.44
N ILE A 35 10.60 -9.20 3.96
CA ILE A 35 11.34 -10.25 3.27
C ILE A 35 11.42 -9.89 1.77
N PRO A 36 12.60 -9.53 1.22
CA PRO A 36 12.69 -8.86 -0.08
C PRO A 36 12.06 -9.62 -1.26
N ILE A 37 12.32 -10.92 -1.36
CA ILE A 37 11.80 -11.76 -2.46
C ILE A 37 10.29 -11.97 -2.31
N LEU A 38 9.82 -12.16 -1.09
CA LEU A 38 8.40 -12.34 -0.79
C LEU A 38 7.62 -11.04 -1.05
N ASN A 39 8.25 -9.88 -0.79
CA ASN A 39 7.61 -8.57 -0.87
C ASN A 39 6.97 -8.30 -2.25
N ILE A 40 7.59 -8.77 -3.34
CA ILE A 40 7.10 -8.60 -4.71
C ILE A 40 5.64 -9.08 -4.85
N VAL A 41 5.32 -10.22 -4.23
CA VAL A 41 3.95 -10.78 -4.24
C VAL A 41 3.16 -10.28 -3.03
N TRP A 42 3.82 -10.10 -1.89
CA TRP A 42 3.18 -9.79 -0.62
C TRP A 42 2.54 -8.41 -0.57
N ILE A 43 3.04 -7.43 -1.32
CA ILE A 43 2.39 -6.11 -1.45
C ILE A 43 0.97 -6.23 -2.03
N PHE A 44 0.75 -7.12 -3.00
CA PHE A 44 -0.57 -7.33 -3.60
C PHE A 44 -1.50 -8.06 -2.64
N ILE A 45 -0.98 -9.06 -1.93
CA ILE A 45 -1.74 -9.76 -0.89
C ILE A 45 -2.14 -8.78 0.22
N SER A 46 -1.22 -7.89 0.61
CA SER A 46 -1.49 -6.85 1.62
C SER A 46 -2.54 -5.85 1.12
N GLY A 47 -2.47 -5.41 -0.13
CA GLY A 47 -3.51 -4.57 -0.74
C GLY A 47 -4.90 -5.23 -0.75
N ALA A 48 -4.97 -6.54 -1.02
CA ALA A 48 -6.24 -7.26 -1.10
C ALA A 48 -6.80 -7.71 0.26
N LYS A 49 -5.93 -8.09 1.21
CA LYS A 49 -6.31 -8.73 2.48
C LYS A 49 -6.00 -7.90 3.72
N GLY A 50 -5.32 -6.76 3.58
CA GLY A 50 -4.92 -5.91 4.72
C GLY A 50 -6.10 -5.49 5.58
N GLU A 51 -7.23 -5.13 4.97
CA GLU A 51 -8.45 -4.79 5.71
C GLU A 51 -9.03 -5.99 6.47
N GLN A 52 -8.95 -7.21 5.90
CA GLN A 52 -9.37 -8.44 6.60
C GLN A 52 -8.47 -8.73 7.80
N TRP A 53 -7.17 -8.50 7.66
CA TRP A 53 -6.22 -8.68 8.76
C TRP A 53 -6.45 -7.67 9.88
N ALA A 54 -6.78 -6.41 9.55
CA ALA A 54 -7.16 -5.40 10.53
C ALA A 54 -8.43 -5.81 11.30
N LEU A 55 -9.46 -6.33 10.61
CA LEU A 55 -10.67 -6.85 11.26
C LEU A 55 -10.42 -8.09 12.12
N SER A 56 -9.49 -8.95 11.72
CA SER A 56 -9.17 -10.16 12.48
C SER A 56 -8.49 -9.88 13.83
N ASN A 57 -7.97 -8.68 14.02
CA ASN A 57 -7.32 -8.28 15.27
C ASN A 57 -8.34 -7.64 16.22
N GLN A 58 -8.71 -8.37 17.27
CA GLN A 58 -9.70 -7.95 18.26
C GLN A 58 -9.32 -6.64 18.99
N ASN A 59 -8.03 -6.28 19.04
CA ASN A 59 -7.56 -5.05 19.68
C ASN A 59 -7.86 -3.76 18.91
N ASN A 60 -8.39 -3.84 17.68
CA ASN A 60 -8.77 -2.64 16.92
C ASN A 60 -10.17 -2.13 17.28
N GLU A 61 -11.01 -2.95 17.92
CA GLU A 61 -12.31 -2.59 18.52
C GLU A 61 -13.20 -1.65 17.67
N TYR A 62 -13.37 -1.94 16.37
CA TYR A 62 -14.29 -1.18 15.51
C TYR A 62 -15.74 -1.35 15.97
N ARG A 63 -16.45 -0.24 16.23
CA ARG A 63 -17.84 -0.26 16.70
C ARG A 63 -18.83 -0.58 15.60
N ASP A 64 -18.56 -0.18 14.36
CA ASP A 64 -19.47 -0.34 13.22
C ASP A 64 -18.71 -0.18 11.88
N GLU A 65 -19.39 -0.48 10.77
CA GLU A 65 -18.82 -0.35 9.41
C GLU A 65 -18.42 1.09 9.10
N GLU A 66 -19.11 2.10 9.63
CA GLU A 66 -18.79 3.51 9.37
C GLU A 66 -17.43 3.87 9.97
N GLU A 67 -17.17 3.49 11.22
CA GLU A 67 -15.89 3.68 11.89
C GLU A 67 -14.77 2.95 11.15
N PHE A 68 -14.99 1.68 10.79
CA PHE A 68 -14.02 0.89 10.04
C PHE A 68 -13.69 1.53 8.69
N ARG A 69 -14.71 1.97 7.94
CA ARG A 69 -14.51 2.64 6.65
C ARG A 69 -13.82 3.98 6.78
N LYS A 70 -14.10 4.75 7.84
CA LYS A 70 -13.40 6.02 8.09
C LYS A 70 -11.89 5.82 8.20
N VAL A 71 -11.44 4.79 8.93
CA VAL A 71 -10.02 4.43 9.03
C VAL A 71 -9.50 3.91 7.70
N MET A 72 -10.15 2.91 7.12
CA MET A 72 -9.62 2.23 5.94
C MET A 72 -9.63 3.08 4.67
N ASP A 73 -10.65 3.91 4.47
CA ASP A 73 -10.71 4.85 3.34
C ASP A 73 -9.69 5.99 3.47
N SER A 74 -9.26 6.33 4.69
CA SER A 74 -8.15 7.28 4.90
C SER A 74 -6.84 6.70 4.37
N TRP A 75 -6.52 5.45 4.72
CA TRP A 75 -5.37 4.70 4.19
C TRP A 75 -5.46 4.48 2.68
N LYS A 76 -6.64 4.11 2.18
CA LYS A 76 -6.88 3.90 0.74
C LYS A 76 -6.60 5.18 -0.05
N ARG A 77 -7.09 6.33 0.41
CA ARG A 77 -6.85 7.61 -0.28
C ARG A 77 -5.39 8.04 -0.20
N ALA A 78 -4.79 7.98 0.99
CA ALA A 78 -3.39 8.36 1.19
C ALA A 78 -2.45 7.49 0.34
N GLY A 79 -2.64 6.16 0.38
CA GLY A 79 -1.84 5.23 -0.40
C GLY A 79 -2.01 5.39 -1.91
N PHE A 80 -3.23 5.73 -2.38
CA PHE A 80 -3.44 5.98 -3.80
C PHE A 80 -2.70 7.23 -4.29
N VAL A 81 -2.75 8.32 -3.51
CA VAL A 81 -1.99 9.54 -3.80
C VAL A 81 -0.49 9.25 -3.80
N GLN A 82 0.01 8.49 -2.80
CA GLN A 82 1.41 8.08 -2.73
C GLN A 82 1.83 7.22 -3.93
N PHE A 83 0.98 6.30 -4.39
CA PHE A 83 1.23 5.50 -5.59
C PHE A 83 1.36 6.38 -6.84
N LEU A 84 0.48 7.36 -7.03
CA LEU A 84 0.56 8.28 -8.17
C LEU A 84 1.85 9.12 -8.14
N ILE A 85 2.24 9.63 -6.96
CA ILE A 85 3.50 10.36 -6.79
C ILE A 85 4.69 9.47 -7.11
N PHE A 86 4.72 8.25 -6.58
CA PHE A 86 5.79 7.29 -6.83
C PHE A 86 5.95 6.98 -8.32
N VAL A 87 4.85 6.68 -9.02
CA VAL A 87 4.87 6.44 -10.47
C VAL A 87 5.34 7.68 -11.24
N GLY A 88 4.86 8.87 -10.87
CA GLY A 88 5.27 10.12 -11.50
C GLY A 88 6.78 10.39 -11.35
N VAL A 89 7.32 10.20 -10.14
CA VAL A 89 8.76 10.34 -9.87
C VAL A 89 9.57 9.28 -10.63
N LEU A 90 9.10 8.03 -10.66
CA LEU A 90 9.78 6.96 -11.39
C LEU A 90 9.85 7.26 -12.90
N VAL A 91 8.75 7.71 -13.50
CA VAL A 91 8.71 8.09 -14.92
C VAL A 91 9.65 9.26 -15.19
N LEU A 92 9.62 10.31 -14.36
CA LEU A 92 10.51 11.45 -14.50
C LEU A 92 11.99 11.03 -14.39
N TYR A 93 12.32 10.19 -13.42
CA TYR A 93 13.66 9.65 -13.23
C TYR A 93 14.13 8.87 -14.47
N LEU A 94 13.29 8.01 -15.04
CA LEU A 94 13.62 7.25 -16.25
C LEU A 94 13.85 8.16 -17.46
N ILE A 95 13.04 9.21 -17.63
CA ILE A 95 13.24 10.22 -18.68
C ILE A 95 14.61 10.90 -18.52
N ILE A 96 14.93 11.36 -17.32
CA ILE A 96 16.22 12.01 -17.03
C ILE A 96 17.38 11.05 -17.32
N MET A 97 17.27 9.78 -16.91
CA MET A 97 18.29 8.76 -17.16
C MET A 97 18.51 8.49 -18.65
N ILE A 98 17.44 8.40 -19.44
CA ILE A 98 17.52 8.21 -20.89
C ILE A 98 18.20 9.42 -21.55
N LEU A 99 17.82 10.65 -21.15
CA LEU A 99 18.43 11.86 -21.68
C LEU A 99 19.92 11.95 -21.31
N ALA A 100 20.28 11.70 -20.05
CA ALA A 100 21.67 11.68 -19.60
C ALA A 100 22.51 10.64 -20.36
N PHE A 101 21.97 9.44 -20.56
CA PHE A 101 22.61 8.39 -21.35
C PHE A 101 22.79 8.83 -22.81
N SER A 102 21.80 9.47 -23.42
CA SER A 102 21.87 9.95 -24.80
C SER A 102 22.92 11.06 -25.00
N VAL A 103 23.06 11.96 -24.03
CA VAL A 103 24.11 12.99 -24.04
C VAL A 103 25.49 12.35 -23.87
N TRP A 104 25.63 11.44 -22.92
CA TRP A 104 26.89 10.72 -22.71
C TRP A 104 27.30 9.94 -23.95
N SER A 105 26.37 9.21 -24.59
CA SER A 105 26.66 8.41 -25.79
C SER A 105 27.02 9.28 -27.00
N PHE A 106 26.49 10.49 -27.12
CA PHE A 106 26.87 11.42 -28.18
C PHE A 106 28.29 11.99 -28.00
N ASN A 107 28.74 12.22 -26.76
CA ASN A 107 30.07 12.82 -26.50
C ASN A 107 31.25 11.84 -26.65
N ILE A 108 31.00 10.53 -26.70
CA ILE A 108 32.04 9.49 -26.79
C ILE A 108 32.20 8.90 -28.20
N ASN A 109 31.36 9.29 -29.16
CA ASN A 109 31.44 8.90 -30.57
C ASN A 109 32.01 10.06 -31.41
#